data_AF-A0A1F7QRU4-F1
#
_entry.id   AF-A0A1F7QRU4-F1
#
_cell.length_a   1.000
_cell.length_b   1.000
_cell.length_c   1.000
_cell.angle_alpha   90.00
_cell.angle_beta   90.00
_cell.angle_gamma   90.00
#
_symmetry.space_group_name_H-M   'P 1'
#
loop_
_entity.id
_entity.type
_entity.pdbx_description
1 polymer ?
#
loop_
_entity_poly.entity_id
_entity_poly.type
_entity_poly.pdbx_seq_one_letter_code
_entity_poly.pdbx_strand_id
1 'polypeptide(L)' 'MTITTTQKVIKVGTSLGVTIPAKEVRRLGAKKGDELIVSYQKPKVDQHTLEVVSVTQNLIKRHKKALKNLSQR' A
#
# COMPACT_ATOMS: atom_id res chain seq x y z
N MET A 1 12.50 -14.36 -16.75
CA MET A 1 12.40 -14.08 -15.29
C MET A 1 11.35 -13.01 -15.10
N THR A 2 10.39 -13.23 -14.19
CA THR A 2 9.33 -12.26 -13.90
C THR A 2 9.65 -11.59 -12.56
N ILE A 3 9.91 -10.29 -12.57
CA ILE A 3 10.17 -9.51 -11.34
C ILE A 3 8.89 -8.75 -11.01
N THR A 4 8.23 -9.13 -9.92
CA THR A 4 7.03 -8.48 -9.42
C THR A 4 7.42 -7.44 -8.36
N THR A 5 7.19 -6.16 -8.64
CA THR A 5 7.45 -5.06 -7.70
C THR A 5 6.14 -4.35 -7.36
N THR A 6 5.93 -4.02 -6.09
CA THR A 6 4.76 -3.25 -5.66
C THR A 6 5.11 -1.78 -5.64
N GLN A 7 4.49 -0.99 -6.53
CA GLN A 7 4.79 0.43 -6.63
C GLN A 7 3.52 1.26 -6.71
N LYS A 8 3.60 2.49 -6.19
CA LYS A 8 2.49 3.43 -6.20
C LYS A 8 2.36 4.04 -7.58
N VAL A 9 1.12 4.15 -8.03
CA VAL A 9 0.77 4.92 -9.22
C VAL A 9 0.84 6.40 -8.85
N ILE A 10 1.56 7.18 -9.66
CA ILE A 10 1.71 8.63 -9.51
C ILE A 10 1.02 9.36 -10.66
N LYS A 11 0.56 10.59 -10.41
CA LYS A 11 0.00 11.46 -11.45
C LYS A 11 1.12 12.11 -12.25
N VAL A 12 1.03 12.02 -13.58
CA VAL A 12 1.94 12.64 -14.54
C VAL A 12 1.09 13.47 -15.51
N GLY A 13 0.84 14.74 -15.16
CA GLY A 13 -0.06 15.60 -15.92
C GLY A 13 -1.49 15.06 -15.94
N THR A 14 -2.02 14.77 -17.12
CA THR A 14 -3.32 14.10 -17.32
C THR A 14 -3.23 12.57 -17.28
N SER A 15 -2.01 12.02 -17.28
CA SER A 15 -1.75 10.58 -17.27
C SER A 15 -1.37 10.08 -15.88
N LEU A 16 -1.34 8.76 -15.74
CA LEU A 16 -0.85 8.05 -14.56
C LEU A 16 0.38 7.25 -14.94
N GLY A 17 1.39 7.24 -14.09
CA GLY A 17 2.64 6.52 -14.29
C GLY A 17 3.02 5.66 -13.09
N VAL A 18 3.85 4.66 -13.32
CA VAL A 18 4.50 3.86 -12.27
C VAL A 18 6.00 4.10 -12.43
N THR A 19 6.67 4.52 -11.37
CA THR A 19 8.14 4.63 -11.38
C THR A 19 8.74 3.24 -11.31
N ILE A 20 9.90 3.00 -11.91
CA ILE A 20 10.67 1.75 -11.69
C ILE A 20 12.04 2.15 -11.16
N PRO A 21 12.48 1.65 -9.99
CA PRO A 21 13.78 2.00 -9.43
C PRO A 21 14.90 1.63 -10.40
N ALA A 22 15.91 2.49 -10.52
CA ALA A 22 17.03 2.27 -11.44
C ALA A 22 17.76 0.93 -11.20
N LYS A 23 17.79 0.44 -9.95
CA LYS A 23 18.34 -0.88 -9.60
C LYS A 23 17.54 -2.02 -10.24
N GLU A 24 16.21 -1.93 -10.25
CA GLU A 24 15.34 -2.94 -10.86
C GLU A 24 15.41 -2.89 -12.38
N VAL A 25 15.45 -1.69 -12.98
CA VAL A 25 15.65 -1.52 -14.44
C VAL A 25 16.95 -2.19 -14.90
N ARG A 26 18.05 -1.99 -14.15
CA ARG A 26 19.34 -2.66 -14.43
C ARG A 26 19.26 -4.18 -14.29
N ARG A 27 18.53 -4.70 -13.28
CA ARG A 27 18.33 -6.14 -13.08
C ARG A 27 17.46 -6.77 -14.18
N LEU A 28 16.47 -6.02 -14.68
CA LEU A 28 15.65 -6.41 -15.82
C LEU A 28 16.43 -6.37 -17.15
N GLY A 29 17.57 -5.68 -17.20
CA GLY A 29 18.33 -5.44 -18.43
C GLY A 29 17.63 -4.45 -19.38
N ALA A 30 16.55 -3.81 -18.93
CA ALA A 30 15.75 -2.90 -19.71
C ALA A 30 16.47 -1.56 -19.92
N LYS A 31 16.35 -0.99 -21.12
CA LYS A 31 16.89 0.31 -21.51
C LYS A 31 15.76 1.30 -21.74
N LYS A 32 16.13 2.59 -21.83
CA LYS A 32 15.18 3.64 -22.23
C LYS A 32 14.71 3.34 -23.65
N GLY A 33 13.39 3.26 -23.85
CA GLY A 33 12.77 2.96 -25.14
C GLY A 33 12.29 1.53 -25.30
N ASP A 34 12.64 0.63 -24.37
CA ASP A 34 12.10 -0.73 -24.39
C ASP A 34 10.63 -0.76 -23.96
N GLU A 35 9.82 -1.55 -24.66
CA GLU A 35 8.44 -1.82 -24.25
C GLU A 35 8.43 -2.78 -23.06
N LEU A 36 7.70 -2.40 -22.00
CA LEU A 36 7.56 -3.19 -20.79
C LEU A 36 6.10 -3.57 -20.59
N ILE A 37 5.85 -4.85 -20.38
CA ILE A 37 4.51 -5.36 -20.01
C ILE A 37 4.35 -5.21 -18.50
N VAL A 38 3.38 -4.39 -18.07
CA VAL A 38 3.06 -4.18 -16.66
C VAL A 38 1.81 -4.98 -16.29
N SER A 39 1.94 -5.91 -15.34
CA SER A 39 0.81 -6.64 -14.76
C SER A 39 0.35 -5.96 -13.47
N TYR A 40 -0.92 -5.55 -13.41
CA TYR A 40 -1.51 -4.95 -12.23
C TYR A 40 -2.26 -6.01 -11.40
N GLN A 41 -1.84 -6.16 -10.14
CA GLN A 41 -2.59 -6.90 -9.13
C GLN A 41 -2.91 -5.95 -7.99
N LYS A 42 -4.21 -5.75 -7.73
CA LYS A 42 -4.65 -5.02 -6.54
C LYS A 42 -4.31 -5.88 -5.33
N PRO A 43 -3.45 -5.43 -4.39
CA PRO A 43 -3.23 -6.19 -3.17
C PRO A 43 -4.59 -6.36 -2.48
N LYS A 44 -4.98 -7.61 -2.23
CA LYS A 44 -6.14 -7.90 -1.39
C LYS A 44 -5.81 -7.36 -0.02
N VAL A 45 -6.43 -6.23 0.33
CA VAL A 45 -6.46 -5.79 1.71
C VAL A 45 -7.24 -6.87 2.45
N ASP A 46 -6.59 -7.52 3.40
CA ASP A 46 -7.21 -8.57 4.19
C ASP A 46 -8.46 -8.01 4.87
N GLN A 47 -9.63 -8.54 4.50
CA GLN A 47 -10.92 -8.05 5.01
C GLN A 47 -11.01 -8.22 6.52
N HIS A 48 -10.36 -9.26 7.05
CA HIS A 48 -10.31 -9.50 8.48
C HIS A 48 -9.56 -8.38 9.21
N THR A 49 -8.44 -7.91 8.66
CA THR A 49 -7.72 -6.73 9.18
C THR A 49 -8.59 -5.48 9.21
N LEU A 50 -9.42 -5.24 8.19
CA LEU A 50 -10.35 -4.09 8.17
C LEU A 50 -11.45 -4.22 9.24
N GLU A 51 -11.99 -5.42 9.43
CA GLU A 51 -12.98 -5.69 10.48
C GLU A 51 -12.38 -5.49 11.88
N VAL A 52 -11.20 -6.04 12.15
CA VAL A 52 -10.51 -5.89 13.45
C VAL A 52 -10.24 -4.42 13.75
N VAL A 53 -9.80 -3.63 12.77
CA VAL A 53 -9.61 -2.18 12.94
C VAL A 53 -10.93 -1.49 13.30
N SER A 54 -12.03 -1.86 12.64
CA SER A 54 -13.35 -1.29 12.93
C SER A 54 -13.85 -1.62 14.35
N VAL A 55 -13.70 -2.86 14.79
CA VAL A 55 -14.07 -3.32 16.13
C VAL A 55 -13.23 -2.61 17.19
N THR A 56 -11.92 -2.52 16.96
CA THR A 56 -10.99 -1.86 17.87
C THR A 56 -11.32 -0.37 18.03
N GLN A 57 -11.61 0.33 16.92
CA GLN A 57 -12.02 1.74 16.99
C GLN A 57 -13.33 1.93 17.76
N ASN A 58 -14.29 1.02 17.61
CA ASN A 58 -15.56 1.07 18.34
C ASN A 58 -15.38 0.81 19.84
N LEU A 59 -14.52 -0.16 20.20
CA LEU A 59 -14.18 -0.45 21.59
C LEU A 59 -13.50 0.76 22.25
N ILE A 60 -12.50 1.35 21.58
CA ILE A 60 -11.81 2.55 22.07
C ILE A 60 -12.80 3.69 22.26
N LYS A 61 -13.72 3.93 21.31
CA LYS A 61 -14.74 4.98 21.45
C LYS A 61 -15.64 4.76 22.66
N ARG A 62 -16.15 3.53 22.86
CA ARG A 62 -17.03 3.20 24.00
C ARG A 62 -16.33 3.34 25.33
N HIS A 63 -15.08 2.89 25.43
CA HIS A 63 -14.36 2.83 26.70
C HIS A 63 -13.38 3.98 26.90
N LYS A 64 -13.35 4.99 26.01
CA LYS A 64 -12.41 6.13 26.05
C LYS A 64 -12.37 6.81 27.41
N LYS A 65 -13.54 7.04 28.03
CA LYS A 65 -13.65 7.71 29.33
C LYS A 65 -13.16 6.82 30.47
N ALA A 66 -13.47 5.53 30.43
CA ALA A 66 -12.99 4.54 31.40
C ALA A 66 -11.47 4.35 31.32
N LEU A 67 -10.92 4.23 30.10
CA LEU A 67 -9.49 4.13 29.85
C LEU A 67 -8.74 5.37 30.34
N LYS A 68 -9.29 6.57 30.08
CA LYS A 68 -8.72 7.83 30.56
C LYS A 68 -8.71 7.92 32.10
N ASN A 69 -9.79 7.49 32.74
CA ASN A 69 -9.88 7.49 34.20
C ASN A 69 -8.93 6.45 34.84
N LEU A 70 -8.72 5.30 34.17
CA LEU A 70 -7.76 4.29 34.60
C LEU A 70 -6.30 4.73 34.43
N SER A 71 -5.99 5.48 33.37
CA SER A 71 -4.63 5.98 33.14
C SER A 71 -4.23 7.16 34.02
N GLN A 72 -5.20 7.80 34.68
CA GLN A 72 -4.99 8.94 35.57
C GLN A 72 -4.95 8.54 37.05
N ARG A 73 -4.97 7.24 37.33
CA ARG A 73 -4.85 6.65 38.66
C ARG A 73 -3.42 6.16 38.87
#